data_AF-A0A7W0NT32-F1
#
_entry.id   AF-A0A7W0NT32-F1
#
_cell.length_a   1.000
_cell.length_b   1.000
_cell.length_c   1.000
_cell.angle_alpha   90.00
_cell.angle_beta   90.00
_cell.angle_gamma   90.00
#
_symmetry.space_group_name_H-M   'P 1'
#
loop_
_entity.id
_entity.type
_entity.pdbx_description
1 polymer ?
#
loop_
_entity_poly.entity_id
_entity_poly.type
_entity_poly.pdbx_seq_one_letter_code
_entity_poly.pdbx_strand_id
1 'polypeptide(L)'
;MQGGTAQEDSVGSAPLARSSAHGVWSYEGAHNFSYALQFFRFNADGTYGSLTRARWQVEMDETADSYSASATIQVFNPAGTQVATACATETAIRFQ
;
A
#
# COMPACT_ATOMS: atom_id res chain seq x y z
N MET A 1 8.85 17.21 -10.21
CA MET A 1 7.96 16.13 -9.74
C MET A 1 8.03 16.16 -8.23
N GLN A 2 6.93 16.45 -7.54
CA GLN A 2 6.89 16.58 -6.08
C GLN A 2 6.44 15.24 -5.50
N GLY A 3 7.20 14.69 -4.56
CA GLY A 3 6.99 13.33 -4.05
C GLY A 3 8.03 12.96 -3.00
N GLY A 4 7.97 11.73 -2.51
CA GLY A 4 8.88 11.25 -1.48
C GLY A 4 8.74 9.76 -1.19
N THR A 5 9.34 9.33 -0.09
CA THR A 5 9.23 7.96 0.43
C THR A 5 7.95 7.79 1.24
N ALA A 6 7.38 6.58 1.22
CA ALA A 6 6.22 6.19 2.03
C ALA A 6 6.53 4.92 2.83
N GLN A 7 5.95 4.82 4.02
CA GLN A 7 6.02 3.64 4.88
C GLN A 7 4.65 3.37 5.50
N GLU A 8 4.25 2.11 5.55
CA GLU A 8 3.06 1.64 6.26
C GLU A 8 3.51 0.62 7.31
N ASP A 9 3.31 0.94 8.57
CA ASP A 9 3.64 0.06 9.69
C ASP A 9 2.36 -0.57 10.24
N SER A 10 2.32 -1.90 10.28
CA SER A 10 1.25 -2.63 10.96
C SER A 10 1.72 -3.04 12.36
N VAL A 11 0.98 -2.65 13.40
CA VAL A 11 1.20 -3.13 14.77
C VAL A 11 0.47 -4.46 14.97
N GLY A 12 1.15 -5.58 14.72
CA GLY A 12 0.64 -6.92 15.04
C GLY A 12 1.41 -7.56 16.21
N SER A 13 0.72 -8.38 17.02
CA SER A 13 1.39 -9.34 17.91
C SER A 13 1.97 -10.49 17.10
N ALA A 14 3.09 -11.07 17.56
CA ALA A 14 3.80 -12.11 16.85
C ALA A 14 2.97 -13.42 16.67
N PRO A 15 3.21 -14.19 15.59
CA PRO A 15 4.06 -13.85 14.45
C PRO A 15 3.37 -12.86 13.50
N LEU A 16 4.12 -11.85 13.06
CA LEU A 16 3.63 -10.87 12.10
C LEU A 16 3.36 -11.58 10.75
N ALA A 17 2.11 -11.56 10.29
CA ALA A 17 1.74 -12.13 8.99
C ALA A 17 2.34 -11.36 7.79
N ARG A 18 2.91 -10.16 8.02
CA ARG A 18 3.53 -9.30 7.01
C ARG A 18 4.61 -8.39 7.61
N SER A 19 5.55 -7.96 6.77
CA SER A 19 6.47 -6.86 7.10
C SER A 19 5.76 -5.51 7.06
N SER A 20 6.42 -4.46 7.58
CA SER A 20 6.13 -3.08 7.17
C SER A 20 6.18 -2.96 5.65
N ALA A 21 5.36 -2.08 5.11
CA ALA A 21 5.41 -1.75 3.70
C ALA A 21 6.29 -0.53 3.46
N HIS A 22 7.08 -0.57 2.40
CA HIS A 22 7.93 0.52 1.97
C HIS A 22 7.59 0.91 0.54
N GLY A 23 7.76 2.19 0.23
CA GLY A 23 7.42 2.66 -1.09
C GLY A 23 7.65 4.14 -1.31
N VAL A 24 6.89 4.69 -2.25
CA VAL A 24 6.99 6.07 -2.71
C VAL A 24 5.61 6.67 -2.90
N TRP A 25 5.54 7.99 -2.78
CA TRP A 25 4.35 8.78 -3.11
C TRP A 25 4.71 9.91 -4.07
N SER A 26 3.72 10.35 -4.83
CA SER A 26 3.82 11.38 -5.85
C SER A 26 2.59 12.28 -5.82
N TYR A 27 2.81 13.58 -5.97
CA TYR A 27 1.75 14.55 -6.23
C TYR A 27 1.47 14.60 -7.73
N GLU A 28 0.23 14.30 -8.12
CA GLU A 28 -0.20 14.22 -9.51
C GLU A 28 -0.87 15.52 -9.99
N GLY A 29 -1.05 16.52 -9.11
CA GLY A 29 -1.66 17.81 -9.41
C GLY A 29 -3.07 17.97 -8.83
N ALA A 30 -3.44 19.23 -8.56
CA ALA A 30 -4.68 19.60 -7.87
C ALA A 30 -4.85 18.83 -6.55
N HIS A 31 -5.88 17.99 -6.45
CA HIS A 31 -6.21 17.17 -5.28
C HIS A 31 -5.83 15.69 -5.48
N ASN A 32 -4.99 15.39 -6.48
CA ASN A 32 -4.64 14.03 -6.86
C ASN A 32 -3.23 13.64 -6.40
N PHE A 33 -3.13 12.44 -5.85
CA PHE A 33 -1.88 11.83 -5.41
C PHE A 33 -1.84 10.38 -5.88
N SER A 34 -0.64 9.83 -5.99
CA SER A 34 -0.45 8.38 -6.12
C SER A 34 0.58 7.91 -5.12
N TYR A 35 0.42 6.67 -4.66
CA TYR A 35 1.45 6.04 -3.86
C TYR A 35 1.55 4.55 -4.20
N ALA A 36 2.75 3.99 -4.08
CA ALA A 36 2.99 2.58 -4.31
C ALA A 36 3.76 2.00 -3.14
N LEU A 37 3.33 0.85 -2.64
CA LEU A 37 3.92 0.15 -1.51
C LEU A 37 4.26 -1.29 -1.89
N GLN A 38 5.30 -1.82 -1.28
CA GLN A 38 5.60 -3.24 -1.32
C GLN A 38 5.90 -3.77 0.08
N PHE A 39 5.50 -5.02 0.33
CA PHE A 39 5.74 -5.71 1.60
C PHE A 39 5.79 -7.21 1.40
N PHE A 40 6.43 -7.90 2.34
CA PHE A 40 6.46 -9.35 2.38
C PHE A 40 5.33 -9.90 3.25
N ARG A 41 4.80 -11.05 2.87
CA ARG A 41 3.92 -11.88 3.70
C ARG A 41 4.61 -13.17 4.07
N PHE A 42 4.32 -13.66 5.26
CA PHE A 42 4.91 -14.87 5.83
C PHE A 42 3.83 -15.93 6.05
N ASN A 43 4.20 -17.19 5.89
CA ASN A 43 3.37 -18.33 6.27
C ASN A 43 3.30 -18.45 7.79
N ALA A 44 2.39 -19.29 8.30
CA ALA A 44 2.23 -19.51 9.75
C ALA A 44 3.50 -20.06 10.42
N ASP A 45 4.37 -20.74 9.68
CA ASP A 45 5.67 -21.23 10.13
C ASP A 45 6.80 -20.18 10.08
N GLY A 46 6.48 -18.94 9.67
CA GLY A 46 7.42 -17.83 9.54
C GLY A 46 8.23 -17.82 8.24
N THR A 47 8.05 -18.80 7.35
CA THR A 47 8.72 -18.82 6.05
C THR A 47 8.18 -17.74 5.13
N TYR A 48 9.03 -17.23 4.22
CA TYR A 48 8.62 -16.27 3.21
C TYR A 48 7.53 -16.86 2.29
N GLY A 49 6.35 -16.23 2.29
CA GLY A 49 5.20 -16.69 1.52
C GLY A 49 5.01 -15.95 0.20
N SER A 50 5.05 -14.61 0.21
CA SER A 50 4.86 -13.82 -1.00
C SER A 50 5.35 -12.37 -0.89
N LEU A 51 5.64 -11.76 -2.04
CA LEU A 51 5.82 -10.32 -2.19
C LEU A 51 4.52 -9.72 -2.69
N THR A 52 4.02 -8.70 -2.01
CA THR A 52 2.86 -7.93 -2.46
C THR A 52 3.30 -6.55 -2.91
N ARG A 53 2.81 -6.09 -4.06
CA ARG A 53 2.95 -4.71 -4.55
C ARG A 53 1.57 -4.12 -4.75
N ALA A 54 1.35 -2.92 -4.23
CA ALA A 54 0.12 -2.18 -4.38
C ALA A 54 0.43 -0.80 -4.93
N ARG A 55 -0.42 -0.31 -5.84
CA ARG A 55 -0.41 1.08 -6.29
C ARG A 55 -1.79 1.67 -6.12
N TRP A 56 -1.82 2.83 -5.47
CA TRP A 56 -3.01 3.61 -5.15
C TRP A 56 -3.08 4.88 -5.98
N GLN A 57 -4.30 5.24 -6.36
CA GLN A 57 -4.68 6.55 -6.88
C GLN A 57 -5.59 7.19 -5.83
N VAL A 58 -5.22 8.38 -5.38
CA VAL A 58 -5.85 9.09 -4.26
C VAL A 58 -6.42 10.41 -4.77
N GLU A 59 -7.66 10.69 -4.39
CA GLU A 59 -8.33 11.96 -4.60
C GLU A 59 -8.73 12.53 -3.24
N MET A 60 -8.17 13.70 -2.92
CA MET A 60 -8.58 14.49 -1.75
C MET A 60 -9.85 15.28 -2.07
N ASP A 61 -10.66 15.55 -1.05
CA ASP A 61 -11.75 16.52 -1.18
C ASP A 61 -11.22 17.96 -1.34
N GLU A 62 -12.14 18.89 -1.62
CA GLU A 62 -11.82 20.30 -1.85
C GLU A 62 -11.17 20.98 -0.63
N THR A 63 -11.49 20.53 0.59
CA THR A 63 -10.91 21.10 1.82
C THR A 63 -9.61 20.40 2.26
N ALA A 64 -9.24 19.31 1.58
CA ALA A 64 -8.16 18.40 1.95
C ALA A 64 -8.31 17.82 3.37
N ASP A 65 -9.55 17.65 3.84
CA ASP A 65 -9.86 17.05 5.14
C ASP A 65 -10.30 15.59 5.03
N SER A 66 -10.56 15.12 3.81
CA SER A 66 -10.79 13.71 3.55
C SER A 66 -10.19 13.28 2.21
N TYR A 67 -10.04 11.97 2.02
CA TYR A 67 -9.68 11.40 0.73
C TYR A 67 -10.42 10.10 0.45
N SER A 68 -10.52 9.77 -0.83
CA SER A 68 -10.84 8.44 -1.33
C SER A 68 -9.69 7.93 -2.20
N ALA A 69 -9.48 6.61 -2.22
CA ALA A 69 -8.46 6.02 -3.06
C ALA A 69 -8.87 4.65 -3.60
N SER A 70 -8.29 4.28 -4.74
CA SER A 70 -8.44 2.95 -5.33
C SER A 70 -7.07 2.36 -5.65
N ALA A 71 -6.94 1.04 -5.51
CA ALA A 71 -5.69 0.33 -5.70
C ALA A 71 -5.79 -0.85 -6.67
N THR A 72 -4.67 -1.11 -7.33
CA THR A 72 -4.37 -2.43 -7.90
C THR A 72 -3.28 -3.09 -7.07
N ILE A 73 -3.52 -4.34 -6.68
CA ILE A 73 -2.61 -5.16 -5.87
C ILE A 73 -2.18 -6.37 -6.69
N GLN A 74 -0.87 -6.62 -6.72
CA GLN A 74 -0.25 -7.78 -7.34
C GLN A 74 0.47 -8.61 -6.28
N VAL A 75 0.24 -9.92 -6.28
CA VAL A 75 0.90 -10.87 -5.37
C VAL A 75 1.81 -11.78 -6.16
N PHE A 76 3.07 -11.86 -5.75
CA PHE A 76 4.11 -12.66 -6.37
C PHE A 76 4.51 -13.79 -5.42
N ASN A 77 4.58 -15.01 -5.94
CA ASN A 77 5.11 -16.16 -5.18
C ASN A 77 6.63 -16.03 -5.00
N PRO A 78 7.28 -16.93 -4.23
CA PRO A 78 8.71 -16.86 -3.99
C PRO A 78 9.58 -17.02 -5.24
N ALA A 79 9.05 -17.62 -6.32
CA ALA A 79 9.73 -17.70 -7.61
C ALA A 79 9.60 -16.41 -8.45
N GLY A 80 8.93 -15.37 -7.94
CA GLY A 80 8.73 -14.09 -8.63
C GLY A 80 7.61 -14.12 -9.67
N THR A 81 6.83 -15.20 -9.76
CA THR A 81 5.66 -15.27 -10.64
C THR A 81 4.46 -14.61 -9.98
N GLN A 82 3.75 -13.76 -10.71
CA GLN A 82 2.48 -13.20 -10.22
C GLN A 82 1.43 -14.31 -10.14
N VAL A 83 0.87 -14.53 -8.96
CA VAL A 83 -0.12 -15.58 -8.69
C VAL A 83 -1.51 -15.04 -8.39
N ALA A 84 -1.64 -13.76 -8.10
CA ALA A 84 -2.94 -13.12 -7.89
C ALA A 84 -2.90 -11.62 -8.23
N THR A 85 -4.08 -11.10 -8.56
CA THR A 85 -4.39 -9.67 -8.65
C THR A 85 -5.63 -9.39 -7.82
N ALA A 86 -5.67 -8.25 -7.14
CA ALA A 86 -6.84 -7.79 -6.41
C ALA A 86 -7.01 -6.27 -6.56
N CYS A 87 -8.22 -5.79 -6.26
CA CYS A 87 -8.52 -4.38 -6.15
C CYS A 87 -8.81 -4.03 -4.68
N ALA A 88 -8.51 -2.80 -4.29
CA ALA A 88 -8.86 -2.28 -2.97
C ALA A 88 -9.34 -0.84 -3.08
N THR A 89 -10.07 -0.39 -2.06
CA THR A 89 -10.52 0.99 -1.90
C THR A 89 -10.23 1.46 -0.49
N GLU A 90 -9.90 2.73 -0.34
CA GLU A 90 -9.64 3.40 0.94
C GLU A 90 -10.45 4.67 1.02
N THR A 91 -10.90 4.99 2.22
CA THR A 91 -11.36 6.32 2.58
C THR A 91 -10.72 6.71 3.91
N ALA A 92 -10.36 7.97 4.07
CA ALA A 92 -9.88 8.47 5.34
C ALA A 92 -10.25 9.94 5.53
N ILE A 93 -10.21 10.35 6.80
CA ILE A 93 -10.35 11.73 7.24
C ILE A 93 -9.05 12.18 7.89
N ARG A 94 -8.75 13.47 7.81
CA ARG A 94 -7.61 14.09 8.47
C ARG A 94 -7.70 13.84 9.97
N PHE A 95 -6.63 13.29 10.54
CA PHE A 95 -6.48 13.14 11.98
C PHE A 95 -6.33 14.53 12.64
N GLN A 96 -6.99 14.74 13.78
CA GLN A 96 -6.97 15.97 14.57
C GLN A 96 -6.34 15.74 15.95
#